data_AF-A0A0B2QXE2-F1
#
_entry.id   AF-A0A0B2QXE2-F1
#
_cell.length_a   1.000
_cell.length_b   1.000
_cell.length_c   1.000
_cell.angle_alpha   90.00
_cell.angle_beta   90.00
_cell.angle_gamma   90.00
#
_symmetry.space_group_name_H-M   'P 1'
#
loop_
_entity.id
_entity.type
_entity.pdbx_description
1 polymer ?
#
loop_
_entity_poly.entity_id
_entity_poly.type
_entity_poly.pdbx_seq_one_letter_code
_entity_poly.pdbx_strand_id
1 'polypeptide(L)'
;MVALCVAIALVLLRVILALTVFKPRHPITNVDSIRLQNMSLGMDMFSMSVNVNFTLEVDVLVNNPNKLGFNYYNSSAQLNYRTQLIGEAPIPNGDILVEEIKGLNLTLTVMADRLVSNSKVTKDVALGSLPLNTLVRIFCQVNVLGFMKFYVASTSYQKFPISSSSRICTKEQSCPHSLQYSKRITK
;
A
#
# COMPACT_ATOMS: atom_id res chain seq x y z
N MET A 1 -37.65 -10.64 38.20
CA MET A 1 -37.80 -9.78 37.00
C MET A 1 -36.84 -8.60 37.03
N VAL A 2 -36.90 -7.72 38.05
CA VAL A 2 -36.03 -6.52 38.13
C VAL A 2 -34.52 -6.84 38.12
N ALA A 3 -34.08 -7.81 38.92
CA ALA A 3 -32.66 -8.21 38.96
C ALA A 3 -32.13 -8.73 37.61
N LEU A 4 -32.99 -9.43 36.84
CA LEU A 4 -32.63 -9.91 35.51
C LEU A 4 -32.45 -8.73 34.53
N CYS A 5 -33.35 -7.74 34.56
CA CYS A 5 -33.24 -6.55 33.73
C CYS A 5 -31.96 -5.75 34.04
N VAL A 6 -31.60 -5.62 35.32
CA VAL A 6 -30.36 -4.93 35.74
C VAL A 6 -29.13 -5.69 35.26
N ALA A 7 -29.11 -7.02 35.38
CA ALA A 7 -28.00 -7.84 34.88
C ALA A 7 -27.82 -7.71 33.36
N ILE A 8 -28.91 -7.75 32.59
CA ILE A 8 -28.89 -7.57 31.14
C ILE A 8 -28.38 -6.17 30.77
N ALA A 9 -28.84 -5.12 31.46
CA ALA A 9 -28.40 -3.76 31.21
C ALA A 9 -26.88 -3.59 31.45
N LEU A 10 -26.34 -4.19 32.51
CA LEU A 10 -24.90 -4.16 32.79
C LEU A 10 -24.07 -4.88 31.72
N VAL A 11 -24.54 -6.04 31.24
CA VAL A 11 -23.87 -6.78 30.16
C VAL A 11 -23.89 -5.96 28.87
N LEU A 12 -25.05 -5.41 28.49
CA LEU A 12 -25.18 -4.55 27.31
C LEU A 12 -24.26 -3.33 27.40
N LEU A 13 -24.18 -2.67 28.56
CA LEU A 13 -23.29 -1.54 28.77
C LEU A 13 -21.81 -1.94 28.54
N ARG A 14 -21.39 -3.09 29.06
CA ARG A 14 -20.03 -3.61 28.85
C ARG A 14 -19.74 -3.92 27.38
N VAL A 15 -20.70 -4.51 26.66
CA VAL A 15 -20.57 -4.79 25.23
C VAL A 15 -20.46 -3.51 24.42
N ILE A 16 -21.31 -2.52 24.69
CA ILE A 16 -21.27 -1.22 23.99
C ILE A 16 -19.92 -0.51 24.25
N LEU A 17 -19.45 -0.50 25.51
CA LEU A 17 -18.14 0.05 25.86
C LEU A 17 -16.98 -0.67 25.16
N ALA A 18 -17.04 -2.00 25.05
CA ALA A 18 -16.04 -2.76 24.31
C ALA A 18 -16.06 -2.35 22.82
N LEU A 19 -17.24 -2.31 22.20
CA LEU A 19 -17.39 -1.94 20.79
C LEU A 19 -16.97 -0.50 20.50
N THR A 20 -17.14 0.45 21.42
CA THR A 20 -16.71 1.84 21.22
C THR A 20 -15.19 2.00 21.35
N VAL A 21 -14.53 1.24 22.20
CA VAL A 21 -13.05 1.27 22.35
C VAL A 21 -12.35 0.61 21.15
N PHE A 22 -12.95 -0.42 20.55
CA PHE A 22 -12.38 -1.13 19.39
C PHE A 22 -12.70 -0.50 18.03
N LYS A 23 -13.10 0.78 17.98
CA LYS A 23 -13.37 1.45 16.70
C LYS A 23 -12.07 1.50 15.84
N PRO A 24 -12.03 0.83 14.68
CA PRO A 24 -10.84 0.79 13.85
C PRO A 24 -10.53 2.18 13.28
N ARG A 25 -9.27 2.59 13.39
CA ARG A 25 -8.67 3.79 12.82
C ARG A 25 -7.82 3.39 11.61
N HIS A 26 -7.72 4.26 10.62
CA HIS A 26 -6.92 3.98 9.43
C HIS A 26 -5.43 4.13 9.77
N PRO A 27 -4.56 3.17 9.39
CA PRO A 27 -3.12 3.34 9.50
C PRO A 27 -2.66 4.49 8.61
N ILE A 28 -1.71 5.28 9.11
CA ILE A 28 -1.16 6.43 8.41
C ILE A 28 0.20 6.00 7.84
N THR A 29 0.32 6.02 6.52
CA THR A 29 1.58 5.72 5.82
C THR A 29 2.24 7.01 5.36
N ASN A 30 3.46 7.28 5.82
CA ASN A 30 4.29 8.38 5.36
C ASN A 30 5.47 7.83 4.57
N VAL A 31 5.74 8.38 3.40
CA VAL A 31 6.98 8.09 2.67
C VAL A 31 8.02 9.07 3.18
N ASP A 32 9.08 8.55 3.81
CA ASP A 32 10.10 9.38 4.45
C ASP A 32 11.21 9.73 3.46
N SER A 33 11.68 8.74 2.70
CA SER A 33 12.79 8.92 1.77
C SER A 33 12.66 8.03 0.54
N ILE A 34 13.13 8.53 -0.60
CA ILE A 34 13.28 7.77 -1.85
C ILE A 34 14.74 7.95 -2.27
N ARG A 35 15.48 6.85 -2.35
CA ARG A 35 16.89 6.81 -2.75
C ARG A 35 17.06 5.94 -3.98
N LEU A 36 17.84 6.39 -4.95
CA LEU A 36 18.20 5.55 -6.08
C LEU A 36 19.33 4.62 -5.64
N GLN A 37 19.07 3.32 -5.64
CA GLN A 37 20.02 2.33 -5.14
C GLN A 37 20.93 1.84 -6.26
N ASN A 38 20.36 1.40 -7.38
CA ASN A 38 21.12 0.83 -8.48
C ASN A 38 20.49 1.14 -9.84
N MET A 39 21.32 1.25 -10.87
CA MET A 39 20.94 1.29 -12.26
C MET A 39 21.60 0.10 -12.96
N SER A 40 20.79 -0.79 -13.54
CA SER A 40 21.26 -1.96 -14.29
C SER A 40 21.02 -1.73 -15.77
N LEU A 41 22.09 -1.85 -16.55
CA LEU A 41 22.08 -1.81 -18.01
C LEU A 41 22.48 -3.19 -18.51
N GLY A 42 21.51 -3.93 -19.06
CA GLY A 42 21.72 -5.19 -19.75
C GLY A 42 21.67 -4.97 -21.25
N MET A 43 22.67 -5.44 -21.99
CA MET A 43 22.61 -5.52 -23.46
C MET A 43 22.47 -6.99 -23.82
N ASP A 44 21.37 -7.35 -24.47
CA ASP A 44 21.21 -8.68 -25.04
C ASP A 44 21.65 -8.64 -26.51
N MET A 45 22.81 -9.24 -26.76
CA MET A 45 23.42 -9.36 -28.09
C MET A 45 22.59 -10.24 -29.04
N PHE A 46 21.77 -11.16 -28.53
CA PHE A 46 20.98 -12.06 -29.36
C PHE A 46 19.69 -11.40 -29.85
N SER A 47 19.07 -10.55 -29.05
CA SER A 47 17.85 -9.80 -29.42
C SER A 47 18.13 -8.39 -29.93
N MET A 48 19.39 -7.95 -29.93
CA MET A 48 19.81 -6.58 -30.26
C MET A 48 19.00 -5.52 -29.48
N SER A 49 18.66 -5.84 -28.22
CA SER A 49 17.85 -4.99 -27.34
C SER A 49 18.65 -4.54 -26.12
N VAL A 50 18.44 -3.28 -25.73
CA VAL A 50 18.99 -2.70 -24.52
C VAL A 50 17.91 -2.70 -23.44
N ASN A 51 18.17 -3.40 -22.34
CA ASN A 51 17.29 -3.48 -21.18
C ASN A 51 17.85 -2.59 -20.08
N VAL A 52 17.09 -1.55 -19.72
CA VAL A 52 17.46 -0.57 -18.69
C VAL A 52 16.50 -0.75 -17.52
N ASN A 53 17.04 -1.15 -16.36
CA ASN A 53 16.28 -1.29 -15.12
C ASN A 53 16.87 -0.37 -14.06
N PHE A 54 16.01 0.30 -13.30
CA PHE A 54 16.42 1.11 -12.15
C PHE A 54 15.81 0.54 -10.88
N THR A 55 16.58 0.55 -9.81
CA THR A 55 16.16 0.08 -8.49
C THR A 55 16.16 1.26 -7.54
N LEU A 56 15.00 1.55 -6.98
CA LEU A 56 14.77 2.62 -6.01
C LEU A 56 14.52 1.99 -4.64
N GLU A 57 15.25 2.45 -3.64
CA GLU A 57 14.98 2.14 -2.24
C GLU A 57 14.02 3.21 -1.68
N VAL A 58 12.94 2.77 -1.08
CA VAL A 58 11.86 3.63 -0.57
C VAL A 58 11.67 3.31 0.89
N ASP A 59 11.98 4.29 1.74
CA ASP A 59 11.76 4.22 3.17
C ASP A 59 10.34 4.70 3.48
N VAL A 60 9.51 3.80 4.00
CA VAL A 60 8.12 4.08 4.35
C VAL A 60 7.94 3.91 5.84
N LEU A 61 7.42 4.94 6.51
CA LEU A 61 7.00 4.89 7.90
C LEU A 61 5.50 4.59 7.97
N VAL A 62 5.15 3.49 8.61
CA VAL A 62 3.76 3.11 8.85
C VAL A 62 3.44 3.32 10.31
N ASN A 63 2.49 4.21 10.59
CA ASN A 63 1.96 4.45 11.93
C ASN A 63 0.62 3.72 12.09
N ASN A 64 0.53 2.83 13.07
CA ASN A 64 -0.70 2.12 13.41
C ASN A 64 -1.38 2.76 14.64
N PRO A 65 -2.36 3.67 14.46
CA PRO A 65 -3.09 4.26 15.59
C PRO A 65 -4.15 3.32 16.18
N ASN A 66 -4.22 2.07 15.74
CA ASN A 66 -5.19 1.10 16.24
C ASN A 66 -4.75 0.50 17.56
N LYS A 67 -5.76 0.19 18.40
CA LYS A 67 -5.59 -0.61 19.62
C LYS A 67 -5.42 -2.12 19.35
N LEU A 68 -5.19 -2.49 18.09
CA LEU A 68 -4.97 -3.86 17.62
C LEU A 68 -3.77 -3.86 16.68
N GLY A 69 -2.86 -4.80 16.91
CA GLY A 69 -1.80 -5.11 15.95
C GLY A 69 -2.32 -5.96 14.80
N PHE A 70 -1.59 -5.96 13.70
CA PHE A 70 -1.87 -6.80 12.55
C PHE A 70 -0.58 -7.34 11.93
N ASN A 71 -0.66 -8.56 11.45
CA ASN A 71 0.39 -9.18 10.66
C ASN A 71 0.06 -8.99 9.18
N TYR A 72 1.06 -8.92 8.33
CA TYR A 72 0.92 -8.88 6.89
C TYR A 72 1.88 -9.88 6.25
N TYR A 73 1.44 -10.47 5.15
CA TYR A 73 2.17 -11.51 4.44
C TYR A 73 2.88 -10.95 3.22
N ASN A 74 3.81 -11.76 2.68
CA ASN A 74 4.52 -11.50 1.44
C ASN A 74 3.52 -11.09 0.35
N SER A 75 3.70 -9.89 -0.14
CA SER A 75 2.79 -9.18 -1.04
C SER A 75 3.61 -8.41 -2.07
N SER A 76 2.98 -7.86 -3.11
CA SER A 76 3.68 -6.97 -4.04
C SER A 76 2.82 -5.78 -4.47
N ALA A 77 3.52 -4.67 -4.71
CA ALA A 77 2.97 -3.47 -5.31
C ALA A 77 3.45 -3.36 -6.75
N GLN A 78 2.54 -3.07 -7.66
CA GLN A 78 2.81 -2.95 -9.09
C GLN A 78 2.62 -1.51 -9.53
N LEU A 79 3.54 -1.04 -10.38
CA LEU A 79 3.48 0.25 -11.04
C LEU A 79 3.27 0.02 -12.54
N ASN A 80 2.18 0.55 -13.05
CA ASN A 80 1.77 0.44 -14.43
C ASN A 80 1.73 1.82 -15.09
N TYR A 81 2.20 1.91 -16.33
CA TYR A 81 1.88 3.04 -17.21
C TYR A 81 0.70 2.62 -18.08
N ARG A 82 -0.46 3.24 -17.85
CA ARG A 82 -1.75 2.84 -18.46
C ARG A 82 -2.09 1.37 -18.18
N THR A 83 -1.77 0.46 -19.12
CA THR A 83 -2.00 -0.99 -19.02
C THR A 83 -0.72 -1.81 -19.02
N GLN A 84 0.44 -1.17 -19.11
CA GLN A 84 1.74 -1.83 -19.22
C GLN A 84 2.44 -1.81 -17.86
N LEU A 85 2.87 -2.98 -17.38
CA LEU A 85 3.68 -3.11 -16.17
C LEU A 85 5.09 -2.58 -16.41
N ILE A 86 5.42 -1.53 -15.66
CA ILE A 86 6.70 -0.83 -15.73
C ILE A 86 7.49 -0.92 -14.42
N GLY A 87 6.90 -1.41 -13.33
CA GLY A 87 7.65 -1.63 -12.10
C GLY A 87 6.94 -2.50 -11.08
N GLU A 88 7.72 -3.06 -10.17
CA GLU A 88 7.25 -3.91 -9.08
C GLU A 88 8.08 -3.65 -7.82
N ALA A 89 7.40 -3.66 -6.67
CA ALA A 89 8.00 -3.56 -5.35
C ALA A 89 7.48 -4.70 -4.46
N PRO A 90 8.31 -5.69 -4.10
CA PRO A 90 7.93 -6.70 -3.13
C PRO A 90 7.78 -6.06 -1.74
N ILE A 91 6.74 -6.47 -1.03
CA ILE A 91 6.47 -6.11 0.36
C ILE A 91 6.71 -7.38 1.17
N PRO A 92 7.78 -7.44 1.98
CA PRO A 92 8.07 -8.62 2.79
C PRO A 92 7.00 -8.83 3.86
N ASN A 93 6.87 -10.04 4.38
CA ASN A 93 5.99 -10.32 5.50
C ASN A 93 6.51 -9.64 6.78
N GLY A 94 5.58 -9.24 7.64
CA GLY A 94 5.92 -8.64 8.92
C GLY A 94 4.68 -8.42 9.77
N ASP A 95 4.87 -7.70 10.85
CA ASP A 95 3.84 -7.34 11.81
C ASP A 95 3.93 -5.86 12.16
N ILE A 96 2.81 -5.26 12.52
CA ILE A 96 2.75 -3.93 13.12
C ILE A 96 1.94 -4.05 14.40
N LEU A 97 2.59 -3.75 15.52
CA LEU A 97 2.04 -3.84 16.86
C LEU A 97 1.06 -2.69 17.13
N VAL A 98 0.45 -2.75 18.31
CA VAL A 98 -0.50 -1.75 18.80
C VAL A 98 0.23 -0.42 18.99
N GLU A 99 -0.32 0.66 18.43
CA GLU A 99 0.23 2.03 18.58
C GLU A 99 1.71 2.15 18.13
N GLU A 100 2.18 1.23 17.28
CA GLU A 100 3.55 1.19 16.77
C GLU A 100 3.73 2.07 15.53
N ILE A 101 4.89 2.71 15.44
CA ILE A 101 5.43 3.31 14.22
C ILE A 101 6.55 2.40 13.73
N LYS A 102 6.38 1.81 12.54
CA LYS A 102 7.34 0.88 11.95
C LYS A 102 7.86 1.40 10.62
N GLY A 103 9.19 1.42 10.48
CA GLY A 103 9.87 1.69 9.21
C GLY A 103 9.92 0.44 8.34
N LEU A 104 9.62 0.60 7.05
CA LEU A 104 9.68 -0.43 6.02
C LEU A 104 10.61 0.06 4.91
N ASN A 105 11.65 -0.72 4.64
CA ASN A 105 12.56 -0.47 3.54
C ASN A 105 12.08 -1.31 2.35
N LEU A 106 11.48 -0.65 1.37
CA LEU A 106 10.93 -1.28 0.19
C LEU A 106 11.84 -1.01 -1.01
N THR A 107 11.95 -2.00 -1.89
CA THR A 107 12.75 -1.87 -3.11
C THR A 107 11.81 -1.87 -4.30
N LEU A 108 11.75 -0.76 -5.05
CA LEU A 108 10.98 -0.63 -6.27
C LEU A 108 11.90 -0.80 -7.48
N THR A 109 11.68 -1.85 -8.27
CA THR A 109 12.35 -2.05 -9.54
C THR A 109 11.49 -1.48 -10.66
N VAL A 110 12.05 -0.56 -11.44
CA VAL A 110 11.43 0.10 -12.59
C VAL A 110 12.12 -0.37 -13.88
N MET A 111 11.35 -0.94 -14.78
CA MET A 111 11.75 -1.36 -16.14
C MET A 111 11.64 -0.17 -17.08
N ALA A 112 12.73 0.58 -17.24
CA ALA A 112 12.74 1.80 -18.03
C ALA A 112 12.81 1.55 -19.53
N ASP A 113 13.38 0.42 -19.97
CA ASP A 113 13.27 -0.06 -21.35
C ASP A 113 11.82 -0.11 -21.83
N ARG A 114 10.92 -0.64 -20.99
CA ARG A 114 9.48 -0.73 -21.27
C ARG A 114 8.79 0.62 -21.33
N LEU A 115 9.30 1.59 -20.57
CA LEU A 115 8.81 2.97 -20.57
C LEU A 115 9.26 3.71 -21.83
N VAL A 116 10.54 3.62 -22.20
CA VAL A 116 11.12 4.35 -23.34
C VAL A 116 10.73 3.72 -24.68
N SER A 117 10.54 2.40 -24.74
CA SER A 117 10.06 1.71 -25.95
C SER A 117 8.61 2.05 -26.32
N ASN A 118 7.83 2.60 -25.38
CA ASN A 118 6.45 2.97 -25.64
C ASN A 118 6.36 4.37 -26.24
N SER A 119 6.04 4.45 -27.54
CA SER A 119 5.92 5.72 -28.29
C SER A 119 4.87 6.69 -27.74
N LYS A 120 3.97 6.25 -26.86
CA LYS A 120 2.98 7.12 -26.20
C LYS A 120 3.58 7.88 -25.02
N VAL A 121 4.65 7.37 -24.41
CA VAL A 121 5.31 8.02 -23.27
C VAL A 121 5.90 9.35 -23.70
N THR A 122 6.60 9.41 -24.83
CA THR A 122 7.17 10.68 -25.33
C THR A 122 6.10 11.72 -25.64
N LYS A 123 4.94 11.28 -26.17
CA LYS A 123 3.78 12.15 -26.40
C LYS A 123 3.16 12.66 -25.10
N ASP A 124 2.94 11.77 -24.14
CA ASP A 124 2.36 12.10 -22.83
C ASP A 124 3.29 13.04 -22.04
N VAL A 125 4.62 12.82 -22.10
CA VAL A 125 5.63 13.72 -21.52
C VAL A 125 5.66 15.07 -22.24
N ALA A 126 5.56 15.10 -23.57
CA ALA A 126 5.47 16.35 -24.34
C ALA A 126 4.18 17.14 -24.04
N LEU A 127 3.09 16.43 -23.73
CA LEU A 127 1.84 17.00 -23.23
C LEU A 127 1.90 17.38 -21.74
N GLY A 128 3.03 17.12 -21.07
CA GLY A 128 3.28 17.50 -19.68
C GLY A 128 2.57 16.64 -18.64
N SER A 129 2.09 15.44 -18.99
CA SER A 129 1.36 14.56 -18.06
C SER A 129 1.64 13.09 -18.36
N LEU A 130 2.28 12.39 -17.41
CA LEU A 130 2.51 10.95 -17.51
C LEU A 130 1.49 10.19 -16.64
N PRO A 131 0.45 9.56 -17.21
CA PRO A 131 -0.55 8.82 -16.44
C PRO A 131 0.02 7.50 -15.90
N LEU A 132 0.24 7.45 -14.59
CA LEU A 132 0.66 6.25 -13.89
C LEU A 132 -0.45 5.66 -13.04
N ASN A 133 -0.40 4.34 -12.87
CA ASN A 133 -1.37 3.53 -12.17
C ASN A 133 -0.63 2.63 -11.19
N THR A 134 -0.98 2.67 -9.91
CA THR A 134 -0.47 1.72 -8.92
C THR A 134 -1.54 0.70 -8.56
N LEU A 135 -1.12 -0.56 -8.45
CA LEU A 135 -1.94 -1.64 -7.92
C LEU A 135 -1.19 -2.25 -6.74
N VAL A 136 -1.74 -2.09 -5.54
CA VAL A 136 -1.16 -2.64 -4.32
C VAL A 136 -2.11 -3.69 -3.78
N ARG A 137 -1.62 -4.93 -3.60
CA ARG A 137 -2.39 -6.01 -2.97
C ARG A 137 -1.67 -6.43 -1.71
N ILE A 138 -2.33 -6.35 -0.56
CA ILE A 138 -1.75 -6.72 0.74
C ILE A 138 -2.67 -7.73 1.42
N PHE A 139 -2.09 -8.83 1.88
CA PHE A 139 -2.77 -9.80 2.72
C PHE A 139 -2.41 -9.55 4.18
N CYS A 140 -3.41 -9.27 5.00
CA CYS A 140 -3.27 -9.02 6.41
C CYS A 140 -3.96 -10.10 7.25
N GLN A 141 -3.39 -10.41 8.40
CA GLN A 141 -4.03 -11.17 9.47
C GLN A 141 -4.17 -10.26 10.70
N VAL A 142 -5.39 -10.05 11.16
CA VAL A 142 -5.68 -9.30 12.39
C VAL A 142 -6.06 -10.27 13.49
N ASN A 143 -5.43 -10.17 14.65
CA ASN A 143 -5.81 -10.92 15.84
C ASN A 143 -6.74 -10.05 16.70
N VAL A 144 -7.97 -10.50 16.91
CA VAL A 144 -8.97 -9.83 17.74
C VAL A 144 -9.15 -10.65 19.01
N LEU A 145 -8.98 -10.01 20.17
CA LEU A 145 -9.14 -10.62 21.51
C LEU A 145 -8.25 -11.86 21.78
N GLY A 146 -7.17 -12.06 21.02
CA GLY A 146 -6.17 -13.13 21.27
C GLY A 146 -6.53 -14.52 20.74
N PHE A 147 -7.80 -14.81 20.44
CA PHE A 147 -8.25 -16.12 19.94
C PHE A 147 -8.90 -16.07 18.54
N MET A 148 -9.36 -14.91 18.07
CA MET A 148 -9.99 -14.78 16.74
C MET A 148 -9.00 -14.20 15.73
N LYS A 149 -8.72 -14.95 14.66
CA LYS A 149 -7.85 -14.53 13.55
C LYS A 149 -8.70 -14.19 12.34
N PHE A 150 -8.54 -12.97 11.80
CA PHE A 150 -9.23 -12.54 10.59
C PHE A 150 -8.23 -12.29 9.47
N TYR A 151 -8.48 -12.88 8.30
CA TYR A 151 -7.71 -12.65 7.10
C TYR A 151 -8.39 -11.58 6.25
N VAL A 152 -7.67 -10.52 5.92
CA VAL A 152 -8.15 -9.39 5.16
C VAL A 152 -7.24 -9.19 3.96
N ALA A 153 -7.81 -9.24 2.76
CA ALA A 153 -7.11 -8.80 1.55
C ALA A 153 -7.51 -7.35 1.27
N SER A 154 -6.52 -6.47 1.14
CA SER A 154 -6.70 -5.09 0.71
C SER A 154 -6.11 -4.92 -0.68
N THR A 155 -6.90 -4.37 -1.60
CA THR A 155 -6.43 -3.99 -2.93
C THR A 155 -6.66 -2.49 -3.09
N SER A 156 -5.59 -1.75 -3.37
CA SER A 156 -5.64 -0.33 -3.69
C SER A 156 -5.27 -0.10 -5.14
N TYR A 157 -6.04 0.76 -5.81
CA TYR A 157 -5.78 1.21 -7.16
C TYR A 157 -5.81 2.73 -7.21
N GLN A 158 -4.70 3.35 -7.63
CA GLN A 158 -4.60 4.80 -7.70
C GLN A 158 -4.03 5.23 -9.05
N LYS A 159 -4.59 6.31 -9.60
CA LYS A 159 -4.10 6.99 -10.80
C LYS A 159 -3.46 8.31 -10.39
N PHE A 160 -2.23 8.56 -10.82
CA PHE A 160 -1.58 9.85 -10.62
C PHE A 160 -0.89 10.30 -11.92
N PRO A 161 -1.24 11.48 -12.45
CA PRO A 161 -0.47 12.09 -13.52
C PRO A 161 0.79 12.73 -12.92
N ILE A 162 1.97 12.36 -13.41
CA ILE A 162 3.19 13.12 -13.10
C ILE A 162 3.26 14.28 -14.08
N SER A 163 3.12 15.52 -13.59
CA SER A 163 3.36 16.71 -14.38
C SER A 163 4.83 17.14 -14.31
N SER A 164 5.41 17.50 -15.45
CA SER A 164 6.81 17.97 -15.57
C SER A 164 7.05 19.36 -14.97
N SER A 165 6.01 20.02 -14.45
CA SER A 165 6.11 21.24 -13.66
C SER A 165 5.63 20.97 -12.24
N SER A 166 6.48 21.31 -11.27
CA SER A 166 6.29 21.24 -9.82
C SER A 166 6.37 19.86 -9.14
N ARG A 167 7.47 19.71 -8.39
CA ARG A 167 7.58 19.12 -7.04
C ARG A 167 7.00 17.71 -6.86
N ILE A 168 7.90 16.77 -6.56
CA ILE A 168 7.65 15.55 -5.76
C ILE A 168 6.49 15.85 -4.82
N CYS A 169 5.38 15.11 -4.91
CA CYS A 169 4.14 15.38 -4.19
C CYS A 169 4.39 15.37 -2.66
N THR A 170 4.82 16.51 -2.13
CA THR A 170 5.02 16.77 -0.71
C THR A 170 3.76 17.42 -0.18
N LYS A 171 3.00 16.58 0.52
CA LYS A 171 1.84 16.87 1.37
C LYS A 171 0.65 17.56 0.71
N GLU A 172 -0.52 17.03 1.09
CA GLU A 172 -1.84 17.61 0.90
C GLU A 172 -2.47 17.44 -0.49
N GLN A 173 -2.76 16.19 -0.85
CA GLN A 173 -3.89 15.92 -1.72
C GLN A 173 -4.69 14.75 -1.15
N SER A 174 -5.88 15.12 -0.66
CA SER A 174 -7.01 14.25 -0.40
C SER A 174 -7.08 13.17 -1.50
N CYS A 175 -6.59 11.97 -1.19
CA CYS A 175 -6.70 10.85 -2.11
C CYS A 175 -8.19 10.51 -2.18
N PRO A 176 -8.86 10.71 -3.34
CA PRO A 176 -10.28 10.44 -3.44
C PRO A 176 -10.51 8.96 -3.11
N HIS A 177 -11.24 8.74 -2.02
CA HIS A 177 -11.77 7.48 -1.52
C HIS A 177 -11.16 6.23 -2.16
N SER A 178 -10.15 5.65 -1.51
CA SER A 178 -9.74 4.29 -1.82
C SER A 178 -10.96 3.38 -1.68
N LEU A 179 -11.40 2.79 -2.79
CA LEU A 179 -12.34 1.68 -2.78
C LEU A 179 -11.62 0.49 -2.17
N GLN A 180 -11.50 0.47 -0.84
CA GLN A 180 -11.08 -0.71 -0.10
C GLN A 180 -12.18 -1.77 -0.24
N TYR A 181 -12.08 -2.58 -1.28
CA TYR A 181 -12.74 -3.88 -1.29
C TYR A 181 -12.00 -4.79 -0.30
N SER A 182 -12.31 -4.60 0.99
CA SER A 182 -12.00 -5.58 2.03
C SER A 182 -12.88 -6.80 1.78
N LYS A 183 -12.41 -7.71 0.94
CA LYS A 183 -13.10 -8.99 0.73
C LYS A 183 -12.80 -9.83 1.97
N ARG A 184 -13.76 -9.89 2.89
CA ARG A 184 -13.73 -10.78 4.05
C ARG A 184 -13.75 -12.22 3.52
N ILE A 185 -12.58 -12.85 3.41
CA ILE A 185 -12.50 -14.27 3.07
C ILE A 185 -12.87 -15.02 4.35
N THR A 186 -14.15 -15.38 4.45
CA THR A 186 -14.65 -16.28 5.50
C THR A 186 -14.42 -17.68 4.98
N LYS A 187 -13.59 -18.48 5.67
CA LYS A 187 -13.50 -19.92 5.45
C LYS A 187 -14.58 -20.60 6.29
#